data_AF-A0A839CJA3-F1
#
_entry.id   AF-A0A839CJA3-F1
#
_cell.length_a   1.000
_cell.length_b   1.000
_cell.length_c   1.000
_cell.angle_alpha   90.00
_cell.angle_beta   90.00
_cell.angle_gamma   90.00
#
_symmetry.space_group_name_H-M   'P 1'
#
loop_
_entity.id
_entity.type
_entity.pdbx_description
1 polymer ?
#
loop_
_entity_poly.entity_id
_entity_poly.type
_entity_poly.pdbx_seq_one_letter_code
_entity_poly.pdbx_strand_id
1 'polypeptide(L)'
;MSISATKSRKEEAEAGLSNDSRQTEITTPNFVLYGETFTFIETFSATVINSDPGNGQIWVKTNAGDEKQISDYGIPFRSSHTIHKYELRHYSKDDSYDAYKDALIVNEKTGEHEVKLKRKTIVIPAFLTMLFHTTSTVPYYRAMPVPKVLTVIFILLCASALISFLTLPWGFKDGYMWSDHKYIWFTYLFSRIGSFICIKLMKRRSQRFENELRNLINSVKR
;
A
#
# COMPACT_ATOMS: atom_id res chain seq x y z
N MET A 1 6.78 -54.51 25.50
CA MET A 1 7.84 -54.35 24.47
C MET A 1 7.61 -52.99 23.82
N SER A 2 8.41 -52.01 24.22
CA SER A 2 8.40 -50.64 23.70
C SER A 2 9.06 -50.57 22.33
N ILE A 3 8.71 -49.58 21.50
CA ILE A 3 9.60 -48.48 21.04
C ILE A 3 8.83 -47.60 20.03
N SER A 4 8.47 -46.39 20.50
CA SER A 4 8.73 -45.09 19.90
C SER A 4 8.35 -44.82 18.43
N ALA A 5 7.11 -44.40 18.21
CA ALA A 5 6.75 -43.51 17.11
C ALA A 5 7.00 -42.05 17.53
N THR A 6 8.26 -41.63 17.52
CA THR A 6 8.64 -40.22 17.79
C THR A 6 9.92 -39.88 17.03
N LYS A 7 9.89 -40.01 15.69
CA LYS A 7 11.01 -39.55 14.86
C LYS A 7 10.55 -39.16 13.45
N SER A 8 9.86 -38.02 13.34
CA SER A 8 9.76 -37.30 12.05
C SER A 8 9.46 -35.81 12.16
N ARG A 9 9.32 -35.23 13.37
CA ARG A 9 9.02 -33.79 13.54
C ARG A 9 10.21 -32.95 14.00
N LYS A 10 11.42 -33.51 14.01
CA LYS A 10 12.64 -32.84 14.50
C LYS A 10 13.79 -32.75 13.50
N GLU A 11 13.70 -33.40 12.34
CA GLU A 11 14.79 -33.38 11.33
C GLU A 11 14.55 -32.37 10.18
N GLU A 12 13.41 -31.68 10.11
CA GLU A 12 13.24 -30.51 9.23
C GLU A 12 13.58 -29.17 9.91
N ALA A 13 13.96 -29.21 11.20
CA ALA A 13 14.33 -28.01 11.96
C ALA A 13 15.84 -27.66 11.89
N GLU A 14 16.67 -28.52 11.31
CA GLU A 14 18.15 -28.35 11.34
C GLU A 14 18.85 -28.46 9.97
N ALA A 15 18.11 -28.56 8.86
CA ALA A 15 18.67 -28.68 7.50
C ALA A 15 18.61 -27.37 6.68
N GLY A 16 18.79 -26.23 7.36
CA GLY A 16 18.74 -24.91 6.73
C GLY A 16 19.54 -23.88 7.51
N LEU A 17 20.75 -24.22 7.94
CA LEU A 17 21.78 -23.26 8.33
C LEU A 17 22.20 -22.46 7.07
N SER A 18 21.31 -21.59 6.57
CA SER A 18 21.75 -20.45 5.80
C SER A 18 22.23 -19.42 6.81
N ASN A 19 23.52 -19.11 6.78
CA ASN A 19 24.10 -17.92 7.41
C ASN A 19 23.52 -16.67 6.72
N ASP A 20 22.24 -16.40 6.97
CA ASP A 20 21.60 -15.17 6.56
C ASP A 20 21.91 -14.13 7.64
N SER A 21 22.67 -13.09 7.28
CA SER A 21 22.97 -11.94 8.13
C SER A 21 21.70 -11.26 8.68
N ARG A 22 20.52 -11.60 8.13
CA ARG A 22 19.19 -11.18 8.57
C ARG A 22 18.78 -11.67 9.95
N GLN A 23 19.43 -12.67 10.56
CA GLN A 23 19.02 -13.11 11.91
C GLN A 23 19.34 -12.10 13.02
N THR A 24 20.22 -11.13 12.74
CA THR A 24 20.56 -10.02 13.65
C THR A 24 19.74 -8.75 13.39
N GLU A 25 18.94 -8.71 12.32
CA GLU A 25 17.96 -7.63 12.03
C GLU A 25 16.53 -8.07 12.43
N ILE A 26 16.42 -9.06 13.34
CA ILE A 26 15.15 -9.59 13.87
C ILE A 26 14.77 -8.80 15.12
N THR A 27 13.82 -7.88 15.00
CA THR A 27 12.92 -7.48 16.11
C THR A 27 11.73 -6.65 15.66
N THR A 28 11.69 -6.16 14.41
CA THR A 28 10.52 -5.43 13.93
C THR A 28 9.45 -6.34 13.32
N PRO A 29 8.18 -6.08 13.63
CA PRO A 29 7.06 -6.85 13.09
C PRO A 29 6.99 -6.67 11.55
N ASN A 30 6.46 -7.68 10.87
CA ASN A 30 6.31 -7.70 9.42
C ASN A 30 4.95 -8.31 9.01
N PHE A 31 4.57 -8.13 7.75
CA PHE A 31 3.48 -8.90 7.14
C PHE A 31 3.80 -9.25 5.70
N VAL A 32 3.22 -10.36 5.22
CA VAL A 32 3.34 -10.81 3.83
C VAL A 32 2.02 -10.61 3.12
N LEU A 33 2.04 -9.89 1.99
CA LEU A 33 0.85 -9.64 1.18
C LEU A 33 1.15 -9.81 -0.30
N TYR A 34 0.37 -10.64 -0.99
CA TYR A 34 0.54 -10.96 -2.42
C TYR A 34 1.93 -11.54 -2.79
N GLY A 35 2.60 -12.17 -1.83
CA GLY A 35 3.95 -12.73 -2.02
C GLY A 35 5.07 -11.70 -1.95
N GLU A 36 4.78 -10.52 -1.40
CA GLU A 36 5.74 -9.44 -1.10
C GLU A 36 5.72 -9.19 0.43
N THR A 37 6.87 -8.80 1.00
CA THR A 37 7.04 -8.65 2.45
C THR A 37 7.23 -7.18 2.83
N PHE A 38 6.54 -6.75 3.89
CA PHE A 38 6.56 -5.39 4.40
C PHE A 38 7.04 -5.38 5.85
N THR A 39 7.99 -4.50 6.16
CA THR A 39 8.53 -4.32 7.51
C THR A 39 8.79 -2.85 7.79
N PHE A 40 8.54 -2.43 9.03
CA PHE A 40 9.00 -1.15 9.52
C PHE A 40 10.38 -1.29 10.14
N ILE A 41 11.26 -0.34 9.88
CA ILE A 41 12.58 -0.28 10.49
C ILE A 41 12.76 1.09 11.12
N GLU A 42 13.12 1.11 12.38
CA GLU A 42 13.37 2.35 13.10
C GLU A 42 14.61 3.01 12.51
N THR A 43 14.46 4.27 12.11
CA THR A 43 15.55 5.07 11.51
C THR A 43 15.92 6.26 12.38
N PHE A 44 15.06 6.63 13.32
CA PHE A 44 15.28 7.77 14.20
C PHE A 44 14.49 7.63 15.49
N SER A 45 15.17 7.91 16.61
CA SER A 45 14.56 8.06 17.92
C SER A 45 15.16 9.27 18.64
N ALA A 46 14.31 10.07 19.28
CA ALA A 46 14.75 11.23 20.05
C ALA A 46 13.74 11.62 21.13
N THR A 47 14.23 12.26 22.19
CA THR A 47 13.38 12.82 23.25
C THR A 47 13.05 14.27 22.96
N VAL A 48 11.78 14.65 23.08
CA VAL A 48 11.31 16.02 22.92
C VAL A 48 11.74 16.83 24.14
N ILE A 49 12.49 17.91 23.91
CA ILE A 49 12.93 18.83 24.96
C ILE A 49 11.98 20.01 25.10
N ASN A 50 11.46 20.52 23.98
CA ASN A 50 10.49 21.59 23.94
C ASN A 50 9.53 21.40 22.76
N SER A 51 8.27 21.80 22.93
CA SER A 51 7.25 21.75 21.89
C SER A 51 6.47 23.05 21.93
N ASP A 52 6.45 23.76 20.80
CA ASP A 52 5.62 24.96 20.64
C ASP A 52 4.41 24.59 19.76
N PRO A 53 3.21 24.44 20.34
CA PRO A 53 2.03 24.00 19.62
C PRO A 53 1.56 24.97 18.52
N GLY A 54 2.10 26.20 18.48
CA GLY A 54 1.72 27.20 17.48
C GLY A 54 2.45 27.10 16.14
N ASN A 55 3.60 26.42 16.07
CA ASN A 55 4.48 26.47 14.89
C ASN A 55 4.64 25.13 14.13
N GLY A 56 4.00 24.05 14.59
CA GLY A 56 4.07 22.73 13.95
C GLY A 56 5.46 22.07 14.05
N GLN A 57 6.29 22.50 15.00
CA GLN A 57 7.66 22.05 15.18
C GLN A 57 7.97 21.75 16.65
N ILE A 58 8.90 20.82 16.83
CA ILE A 58 9.38 20.35 18.12
C ILE A 58 10.90 20.39 18.14
N TRP A 59 11.45 20.72 19.30
CA TRP A 59 12.86 20.56 19.59
C TRP A 59 13.09 19.19 20.21
N VAL A 60 14.02 18.44 19.63
CA VAL A 60 14.32 17.07 20.06
C VAL A 60 15.81 16.91 20.31
N LYS A 61 16.13 16.06 21.28
CA LYS A 61 17.47 15.65 21.65
C LYS A 61 17.65 14.17 21.36
N THR A 62 18.63 13.84 20.54
CA THR A 62 18.97 12.44 20.22
C THR A 62 19.78 11.80 21.34
N ASN A 63 19.91 10.47 21.31
CA ASN A 63 20.75 9.74 22.26
C ASN A 63 22.24 10.12 22.19
N ALA A 64 22.70 10.64 21.05
CA ALA A 64 24.06 11.18 20.89
C ALA A 64 24.25 12.56 21.54
N GLY A 65 23.17 13.17 22.04
CA GLY A 65 23.17 14.50 22.64
C GLY A 65 22.86 15.64 21.67
N ASP A 66 22.77 15.36 20.36
CA ASP A 66 22.47 16.37 19.35
C ASP A 66 21.05 16.91 19.50
N GLU A 67 20.92 18.23 19.50
CA GLU A 67 19.65 18.95 19.57
C GLU A 67 19.30 19.52 18.20
N LYS A 68 18.06 19.28 17.76
CA LYS A 68 17.57 19.79 16.48
C LYS A 68 16.07 20.04 16.50
N GLN A 69 15.64 20.92 15.62
CA GLN A 69 14.23 21.20 15.38
C GLN A 69 13.71 20.32 14.24
N ILE A 70 12.54 19.70 14.44
CA ILE A 70 11.84 18.90 13.42
C ILE A 70 10.35 19.23 13.43
N SER A 71 9.62 18.88 12.37
CA SER A 71 8.16 18.99 12.37
C SER A 71 7.53 18.04 13.40
N ASP A 72 6.42 18.46 14.01
CA ASP A 72 5.58 17.63 14.87
C ASP A 72 4.71 16.63 14.08
N TYR A 73 4.65 16.79 12.76
CA TYR A 73 3.84 16.00 11.84
C TYR A 73 2.34 15.99 12.20
N GLY A 74 1.85 17.04 12.88
CA GLY A 74 0.48 17.12 13.38
C GLY A 74 0.18 16.19 14.58
N ILE A 75 1.20 15.61 15.19
CA ILE A 75 1.09 14.77 16.39
C ILE A 75 1.43 15.63 17.61
N PRO A 76 0.62 15.61 18.68
CA PRO A 76 0.94 16.41 19.85
C PRO A 76 2.07 15.75 20.65
N PHE A 77 3.14 16.51 20.87
CA PHE A 77 4.26 16.12 21.72
C PHE A 77 4.36 17.05 22.94
N ARG A 78 4.86 16.50 24.05
CA ARG A 78 5.23 17.29 25.23
C ARG A 78 6.70 17.07 25.52
N SER A 79 7.29 17.97 26.31
CA SER A 79 8.63 17.73 26.85
C SER A 79 8.67 16.36 27.54
N SER A 80 9.78 15.63 27.39
CA SER A 80 10.01 14.23 27.78
C SER A 80 9.31 13.13 26.95
N HIS A 81 8.50 13.47 25.95
CA HIS A 81 7.97 12.44 25.04
C HIS A 81 9.07 11.93 24.11
N THR A 82 8.99 10.66 23.71
CA THR A 82 9.87 10.09 22.68
C THR A 82 9.17 10.11 21.34
N ILE A 83 9.86 10.59 20.31
CA ILE A 83 9.45 10.43 18.91
C ILE A 83 10.25 9.28 18.29
N HIS A 84 9.54 8.37 17.64
CA HIS A 84 10.13 7.32 16.79
C HIS A 84 9.73 7.56 15.33
N LYS A 85 10.66 7.37 14.40
CA LYS A 85 10.38 7.36 12.96
C LYS A 85 10.82 6.05 12.35
N TYR A 86 9.93 5.50 11.54
CA TYR A 86 10.14 4.24 10.84
C TYR A 86 10.14 4.46 9.34
N GLU A 87 11.06 3.78 8.67
CA GLU A 87 10.97 3.54 7.23
C GLU A 87 10.18 2.26 6.97
N LEU A 88 9.32 2.27 5.96
CA LEU A 88 8.68 1.04 5.48
C LEU A 88 9.58 0.46 4.38
N ARG A 89 10.14 -0.72 4.59
CA ARG A 89 10.81 -1.49 3.55
C ARG A 89 9.83 -2.47 2.92
N HIS A 90 9.79 -2.45 1.60
CA HIS A 90 9.00 -3.35 0.75
C HIS A 90 9.96 -4.27 0.01
N TYR A 91 9.99 -5.55 0.38
CA TYR A 91 10.84 -6.56 -0.23
C TYR A 91 10.10 -7.31 -1.33
N SER A 92 10.67 -7.25 -2.53
CA SER A 92 10.25 -8.04 -3.68
C SER A 92 10.75 -9.48 -3.58
N LYS A 93 10.26 -10.35 -4.47
CA LYS A 93 10.68 -11.76 -4.54
C LYS A 93 12.15 -11.96 -4.89
N ASP A 94 12.76 -10.97 -5.55
CA ASP A 94 14.15 -11.03 -6.03
C ASP A 94 15.12 -10.43 -4.99
N ASP A 95 14.73 -10.37 -3.71
CA ASP A 95 15.46 -9.76 -2.59
C ASP A 95 15.76 -8.25 -2.72
N SER A 96 15.43 -7.62 -3.85
CA SER A 96 15.46 -6.16 -3.99
C SER A 96 14.37 -5.52 -3.13
N TYR A 97 14.62 -4.32 -2.60
CA TYR A 97 13.65 -3.61 -1.77
C TYR A 97 13.47 -2.14 -2.17
N ASP A 98 12.24 -1.67 -2.04
CA ASP A 98 11.91 -0.25 -2.05
C ASP A 98 11.82 0.25 -0.60
N ALA A 99 12.50 1.36 -0.29
CA ALA A 99 12.37 2.03 1.02
C ALA A 99 11.52 3.29 0.94
N TYR A 100 10.57 3.39 1.85
CA TYR A 100 9.74 4.57 2.07
C TYR A 100 10.14 5.22 3.39
N LYS A 101 10.99 6.26 3.30
CA LYS A 101 11.49 7.02 4.46
C LYS A 101 10.38 7.77 5.17
N ASP A 102 10.51 7.94 6.48
CA ASP A 102 9.55 8.62 7.36
C ASP A 102 8.10 8.12 7.15
N ALA A 103 7.92 6.83 6.84
CA ALA A 103 6.63 6.25 6.51
C ALA A 103 5.66 6.23 7.69
N LEU A 104 6.19 6.10 8.91
CA LEU A 104 5.43 6.10 10.15
C LEU A 104 6.19 6.95 11.18
N ILE A 105 5.49 7.89 11.80
CA ILE A 105 5.97 8.68 12.94
C ILE A 105 5.08 8.34 14.13
N VAL A 106 5.69 8.04 15.28
CA VAL A 106 4.97 7.64 16.49
C VAL A 106 5.44 8.48 17.67
N ASN A 107 4.48 8.94 18.48
CA ASN A 107 4.73 9.38 19.84
C ASN A 107 4.61 8.16 20.76
N GLU A 108 5.73 7.71 21.31
CA GLU A 108 5.79 6.49 22.14
C GLU A 108 4.88 6.60 23.39
N LYS A 109 4.82 7.78 23.99
CA LYS A 109 4.10 7.99 25.25
C LYS A 109 2.58 8.00 25.06
N THR A 110 2.07 8.54 23.96
CA THR A 110 0.62 8.65 23.71
C THR A 110 0.09 7.58 22.75
N GLY A 111 0.96 6.93 21.98
CA GLY A 111 0.58 6.00 20.91
C GLY A 111 -0.02 6.69 19.68
N GLU A 112 -0.09 8.01 19.67
CA GLU A 112 -0.50 8.80 18.49
C GLU A 112 0.57 8.69 17.40
N HIS A 113 0.12 8.74 16.15
CA HIS A 113 0.97 8.44 15.02
C HIS A 113 0.44 9.08 13.76
N GLU A 114 1.35 9.27 12.80
CA GLU A 114 1.04 9.75 11.46
C GLU A 114 1.67 8.82 10.42
N VAL A 115 0.91 8.48 9.37
CA VAL A 115 1.34 7.56 8.31
C VAL A 115 1.57 8.35 7.02
N LYS A 116 2.83 8.62 6.69
CA LYS A 116 3.22 9.45 5.54
C LYS A 116 3.61 8.62 4.31
N LEU A 117 2.76 7.67 3.94
CA LEU A 117 2.95 6.90 2.71
C LEU A 117 2.31 7.62 1.52
N LYS A 118 3.07 7.79 0.45
CA LYS A 118 2.58 8.42 -0.79
C LYS A 118 1.39 7.64 -1.34
N ARG A 119 0.24 8.29 -1.45
CA ARG A 119 -0.95 7.75 -2.11
C ARG A 119 -0.91 8.05 -3.60
N LYS A 120 -1.43 7.12 -4.41
CA LYS A 120 -1.69 7.26 -5.84
C LYS A 120 -3.18 7.12 -6.04
N THR A 121 -3.74 7.99 -6.87
CA THR A 121 -5.17 7.97 -7.20
C THR A 121 -5.33 7.55 -8.65
N ILE A 122 -6.16 6.54 -8.89
CA ILE A 122 -6.64 6.24 -10.25
C ILE A 122 -7.97 6.96 -10.43
N VAL A 123 -8.02 7.81 -11.46
CA VAL A 123 -9.23 8.49 -11.92
C VAL A 123 -9.94 7.58 -12.91
N ILE A 124 -11.24 7.37 -12.73
CA ILE A 124 -12.06 6.59 -13.65
C ILE A 124 -12.77 7.57 -14.59
N PRO A 125 -12.47 7.54 -15.91
CA PRO A 125 -13.06 8.48 -16.86
C PRO A 125 -14.58 8.40 -16.94
N ALA A 126 -15.23 9.55 -17.13
CA ALA A 126 -16.68 9.69 -17.09
C ALA A 126 -17.45 8.96 -18.23
N PHE A 127 -16.80 8.65 -19.35
CA PHE A 127 -17.43 7.85 -20.41
C PHE A 127 -17.61 6.37 -20.00
N LEU A 128 -16.89 5.92 -18.96
CA LEU A 128 -17.16 4.67 -18.26
C LEU A 128 -18.28 4.83 -17.20
N THR A 129 -18.83 6.01 -16.99
CA THR A 129 -19.80 6.33 -15.93
C THR A 129 -21.13 6.85 -16.47
N MET A 130 -21.35 6.86 -17.80
CA MET A 130 -22.58 7.40 -18.42
C MET A 130 -23.88 6.69 -17.97
N LEU A 131 -23.79 5.51 -17.36
CA LEU A 131 -24.91 4.77 -16.74
C LEU A 131 -24.82 4.69 -15.19
N PHE A 132 -23.74 5.18 -14.59
CA PHE A 132 -23.52 5.13 -13.14
C PHE A 132 -22.81 6.43 -12.71
N HIS A 133 -23.54 7.42 -12.20
CA HIS A 133 -23.09 8.79 -11.90
C HIS A 133 -21.95 8.98 -10.86
N THR A 134 -21.16 7.95 -10.54
CA THR A 134 -20.07 8.10 -9.60
C THR A 134 -18.75 8.25 -10.34
N THR A 135 -18.18 9.45 -10.29
CA THR A 135 -16.75 9.70 -10.49
C THR A 135 -15.98 8.87 -9.46
N SER A 136 -15.79 7.59 -9.72
CA SER A 136 -15.10 6.72 -8.78
C SER A 136 -13.62 7.06 -8.85
N THR A 137 -13.07 7.55 -7.75
CA THR A 137 -11.62 7.60 -7.54
C THR A 137 -11.23 6.39 -6.71
N VAL A 138 -10.06 5.83 -6.99
CA VAL A 138 -9.47 4.79 -6.13
C VAL A 138 -8.12 5.27 -5.65
N PRO A 139 -8.03 5.75 -4.40
CA PRO A 139 -6.74 5.99 -3.77
C PRO A 139 -6.15 4.66 -3.27
N TYR A 140 -4.86 4.45 -3.49
CA TYR A 140 -4.09 3.35 -2.90
C TYR A 140 -2.67 3.82 -2.57
N TYR A 141 -1.98 3.13 -1.66
CA TYR A 141 -0.60 3.47 -1.33
C TYR A 141 0.36 3.06 -2.45
N ARG A 142 1.39 3.87 -2.72
CA ARG A 142 2.43 3.53 -3.71
C ARG A 142 3.21 2.29 -3.32
N ALA A 143 3.38 2.07 -2.02
CA ALA A 143 3.99 0.86 -1.46
C ALA A 143 3.16 -0.41 -1.69
N MET A 144 1.89 -0.28 -2.05
CA MET A 144 1.02 -1.43 -2.24
C MET A 144 1.37 -2.20 -3.52
N PRO A 145 1.44 -3.54 -3.46
CA PRO A 145 1.65 -4.39 -4.64
C PRO A 145 0.46 -4.28 -5.60
N VAL A 146 0.64 -3.57 -6.71
CA VAL A 146 -0.32 -3.59 -7.83
C VAL A 146 0.35 -4.26 -9.03
N PRO A 147 -0.14 -5.42 -9.49
CA PRO A 147 0.43 -6.08 -10.65
C PRO A 147 0.42 -5.14 -11.85
N LYS A 148 1.58 -4.98 -12.50
CA LYS A 148 1.70 -4.15 -13.72
C LYS A 148 0.68 -4.60 -14.78
N VAL A 149 0.52 -5.91 -14.92
CA VAL A 149 -0.45 -6.54 -15.84
C VAL A 149 -1.89 -6.07 -15.55
N LEU A 150 -2.29 -5.98 -14.28
CA LEU A 150 -3.64 -5.49 -13.92
C LEU A 150 -3.85 -4.05 -14.38
N THR A 151 -2.82 -3.20 -14.24
CA THR A 151 -2.87 -1.80 -14.68
C THR A 151 -2.94 -1.71 -16.21
N VAL A 152 -2.15 -2.52 -16.92
CA VAL A 152 -2.16 -2.58 -18.39
C VAL A 152 -3.52 -3.05 -18.91
N ILE A 153 -4.07 -4.14 -18.36
CA ILE A 153 -5.40 -4.63 -18.73
C ILE A 153 -6.45 -3.54 -18.50
N PHE A 154 -6.40 -2.86 -17.35
CA PHE A 154 -7.33 -1.77 -17.07
C PHE A 154 -7.23 -0.64 -18.11
N ILE A 155 -6.03 -0.23 -18.50
CA ILE A 155 -5.82 0.81 -19.52
C ILE A 155 -6.38 0.36 -20.88
N LEU A 156 -6.10 -0.88 -21.29
CA LEU A 156 -6.59 -1.44 -22.55
C LEU A 156 -8.13 -1.46 -22.57
N LEU A 157 -8.77 -1.88 -21.48
CA LEU A 157 -10.23 -1.86 -21.34
C LEU A 157 -10.78 -0.42 -21.33
N CYS A 158 -10.07 0.55 -20.77
CA CYS A 158 -10.50 1.94 -20.88
C CYS A 158 -10.42 2.43 -22.34
N ALA A 159 -9.35 2.08 -23.05
CA ALA A 159 -9.14 2.48 -24.44
C ALA A 159 -10.17 1.84 -25.39
N SER A 160 -10.44 0.53 -25.27
CA SER A 160 -11.46 -0.14 -26.10
C SER A 160 -12.86 0.41 -25.82
N ALA A 161 -13.18 0.73 -24.57
CA ALA A 161 -14.44 1.38 -24.23
C ALA A 161 -14.56 2.78 -24.87
N LEU A 162 -13.48 3.57 -24.86
CA LEU A 162 -13.46 4.90 -25.48
C LEU A 162 -13.63 4.83 -26.99
N ILE A 163 -12.87 3.98 -27.67
CA ILE A 163 -12.94 3.80 -29.13
C ILE A 163 -14.34 3.33 -29.53
N SER A 164 -14.91 2.38 -28.79
CA SER A 164 -16.27 1.91 -29.05
C SER A 164 -17.29 3.04 -28.86
N PHE A 165 -17.16 3.82 -27.79
CA PHE A 165 -18.06 4.95 -27.53
C PHE A 165 -18.01 6.02 -28.63
N LEU A 166 -16.82 6.35 -29.13
CA LEU A 166 -16.63 7.36 -30.19
C LEU A 166 -17.09 6.88 -31.57
N THR A 167 -17.10 5.56 -31.82
CA THR A 167 -17.53 4.97 -33.09
C THR A 167 -19.03 4.74 -33.17
N LEU A 168 -19.72 4.59 -32.03
CA LEU A 168 -21.17 4.41 -31.97
C LEU A 168 -21.97 5.51 -32.72
N PRO A 169 -21.68 6.82 -32.55
CA PRO A 169 -22.36 7.88 -33.30
C PRO A 169 -22.21 7.80 -34.82
N TRP A 170 -21.09 7.26 -35.32
CA TRP A 170 -20.84 7.18 -36.76
C TRP A 170 -21.80 6.21 -37.45
N GLY A 171 -22.18 5.12 -36.77
CA GLY A 171 -23.19 4.18 -37.25
C GLY A 171 -24.60 4.74 -37.35
N PHE A 172 -24.91 5.86 -36.67
CA PHE A 172 -26.19 6.53 -36.83
C PHE A 172 -26.28 7.38 -38.11
N LYS A 173 -25.15 7.70 -38.74
CA LYS A 173 -25.09 8.54 -39.94
C LYS A 173 -25.59 7.82 -41.20
N ASP A 174 -25.37 6.52 -41.30
CA ASP A 174 -25.64 5.72 -42.50
C ASP A 174 -26.94 4.87 -42.40
N GLY A 175 -27.76 5.10 -41.36
CA GLY A 175 -28.91 4.27 -41.02
C GLY A 175 -28.51 3.19 -40.01
N TYR A 176 -29.00 3.32 -38.77
CA TYR A 176 -28.57 2.47 -37.67
C TYR A 176 -29.10 1.03 -37.82
N MET A 177 -28.26 0.11 -38.31
CA MET A 177 -28.56 -1.32 -38.36
C MET A 177 -27.81 -2.05 -37.23
N TRP A 178 -28.56 -2.64 -36.30
CA TRP A 178 -27.99 -3.41 -35.17
C TRP A 178 -27.06 -4.53 -35.62
N SER A 179 -27.34 -5.17 -36.77
CA SER A 179 -26.51 -6.22 -37.36
C SER A 179 -25.06 -5.79 -37.58
N ASP A 180 -24.86 -4.53 -37.93
CA ASP A 180 -23.58 -3.98 -38.40
C ASP A 180 -22.76 -3.40 -37.24
N HIS A 181 -23.44 -3.02 -36.16
CA HIS A 181 -22.83 -2.38 -34.98
C HIS A 181 -22.86 -3.23 -33.70
N LYS A 182 -23.42 -4.44 -33.72
CA LYS A 182 -23.51 -5.34 -32.55
C LYS A 182 -22.15 -5.56 -31.87
N TYR A 183 -21.07 -5.70 -32.65
CA TYR A 183 -19.73 -5.94 -32.10
C TYR A 183 -19.15 -4.72 -31.38
N ILE A 184 -19.48 -3.51 -31.83
CA ILE A 184 -19.07 -2.26 -31.17
C ILE A 184 -19.79 -2.14 -29.82
N TRP A 185 -21.10 -2.47 -29.78
CA TRP A 185 -21.86 -2.53 -28.54
C TRP A 185 -21.35 -3.57 -27.56
N PHE A 186 -21.09 -4.80 -28.03
CA PHE A 186 -20.52 -5.84 -27.18
C PHE A 186 -19.13 -5.46 -26.68
N THR A 187 -18.27 -4.90 -27.53
CA THR A 187 -16.94 -4.43 -27.14
C THR A 187 -17.07 -3.36 -26.07
N TYR A 188 -17.93 -2.36 -26.25
CA TYR A 188 -18.20 -1.35 -25.23
C TYR A 188 -18.66 -1.99 -23.90
N LEU A 189 -19.67 -2.87 -23.94
CA LEU A 189 -20.25 -3.49 -22.75
C LEU A 189 -19.25 -4.39 -21.99
N PHE A 190 -18.55 -5.29 -22.68
CA PHE A 190 -17.57 -6.18 -22.06
C PHE A 190 -16.38 -5.40 -21.51
N SER A 191 -15.91 -4.41 -22.26
CA SER A 191 -14.84 -3.53 -21.82
C SER A 191 -15.20 -2.81 -20.52
N ARG A 192 -16.45 -2.35 -20.43
CA ARG A 192 -17.02 -1.72 -19.24
C ARG A 192 -17.12 -2.66 -18.04
N ILE A 193 -17.65 -3.86 -18.23
CA ILE A 193 -17.76 -4.87 -17.16
C ILE A 193 -16.35 -5.21 -16.66
N GLY A 194 -15.41 -5.42 -17.58
CA GLY A 194 -14.00 -5.69 -17.25
C GLY A 194 -13.38 -4.56 -16.42
N SER A 195 -13.52 -3.30 -16.84
CA SER A 195 -13.01 -2.15 -16.09
C SER A 195 -13.60 -2.10 -14.67
N PHE A 196 -14.91 -2.34 -14.50
CA PHE A 196 -15.55 -2.35 -13.20
C PHE A 196 -15.00 -3.46 -12.27
N ILE A 197 -14.78 -4.65 -12.82
CA ILE A 197 -14.16 -5.76 -12.09
C ILE A 197 -12.74 -5.37 -11.64
N CYS A 198 -11.91 -4.80 -12.53
CA CYS A 198 -10.57 -4.32 -12.18
C CYS A 198 -10.60 -3.31 -11.03
N ILE A 199 -11.53 -2.35 -11.07
CA ILE A 199 -11.70 -1.34 -10.03
C ILE A 199 -12.06 -1.97 -8.69
N LYS A 200 -13.03 -2.89 -8.69
CA LYS A 200 -13.45 -3.59 -7.47
C LYS A 200 -12.31 -4.42 -6.88
N LEU A 201 -11.51 -5.05 -7.73
CA LEU A 201 -10.31 -5.78 -7.30
C LEU A 201 -9.27 -4.84 -6.69
N MET A 202 -8.97 -3.70 -7.32
CA MET A 202 -8.03 -2.71 -6.76
C MET A 202 -8.51 -2.18 -5.40
N LYS A 203 -9.79 -1.82 -5.26
CA LYS A 203 -10.38 -1.39 -3.98
C LYS A 203 -10.23 -2.46 -2.90
N ARG A 204 -10.60 -3.71 -3.21
CA ARG A 204 -10.47 -4.84 -2.27
C ARG A 204 -9.02 -5.07 -1.86
N ARG A 205 -8.07 -4.99 -2.80
CA ARG A 205 -6.66 -5.17 -2.51
C ARG A 205 -6.12 -4.04 -1.63
N SER A 206 -6.54 -2.80 -1.89
CA SER A 206 -6.14 -1.62 -1.10
C SER A 206 -6.65 -1.71 0.33
N GLN A 207 -7.90 -2.11 0.52
CA GLN A 207 -8.47 -2.30 1.85
C GLN A 207 -7.73 -3.38 2.65
N ARG A 208 -7.35 -4.50 2.00
CA ARG A 208 -6.53 -5.53 2.65
C ARG A 208 -5.17 -4.98 3.08
N PHE A 209 -4.49 -4.25 2.19
CA PHE A 209 -3.20 -3.65 2.52
C PHE A 209 -3.30 -2.66 3.68
N GLU A 210 -4.34 -1.82 3.70
CA GLU A 210 -4.56 -0.87 4.78
C GLU A 210 -4.82 -1.57 6.13
N ASN A 211 -5.56 -2.67 6.13
CA ASN A 211 -5.78 -3.47 7.33
C ASN A 211 -4.48 -4.07 7.86
N GLU A 212 -3.66 -4.68 7.00
CA GLU A 212 -2.37 -5.24 7.42
C GLU A 212 -1.39 -4.16 7.88
N LEU A 213 -1.34 -3.03 7.17
CA LEU A 213 -0.53 -1.89 7.58
C LEU A 213 -0.96 -1.37 8.95
N ARG A 214 -2.27 -1.29 9.22
CA ARG A 214 -2.79 -0.90 10.53
C ARG A 214 -2.41 -1.88 11.63
N ASN A 215 -2.51 -3.19 11.37
CA ASN A 215 -2.09 -4.23 12.31
C ASN A 215 -0.60 -4.11 12.61
N LEU A 216 0.21 -3.91 11.58
CA LEU A 216 1.65 -3.72 11.70
C LEU A 216 1.97 -2.48 12.57
N ILE A 217 1.35 -1.33 12.27
CA ILE A 217 1.48 -0.11 13.08
C ILE A 217 1.11 -0.37 14.54
N ASN A 218 0.00 -1.06 14.79
CA ASN A 218 -0.44 -1.37 16.15
C ASN A 218 0.53 -2.28 16.90
N SER A 219 1.26 -3.14 16.18
CA SER A 219 2.30 -3.97 16.80
C SER A 219 3.59 -3.19 17.12
N VAL A 220 3.93 -2.17 16.32
CA VAL A 220 5.11 -1.30 16.57
C VAL A 220 4.86 -0.34 17.73
N LYS A 221 3.60 0.07 17.96
CA LYS A 221 3.23 0.99 19.04
C LYS A 221 3.20 0.37 20.44
N ARG A 222 3.09 -0.96 20.53
CA ARG A 222 2.95 -1.69 21.79
C ARG A 222 4.31 -1.91 22.43
#